data_AF-A0AAJ1TM66-F1
#
_entry.id   AF-A0AAJ1TM66-F1
#
_cell.length_a   1.000
_cell.length_b   1.000
_cell.length_c   1.000
_cell.angle_alpha   90.00
_cell.angle_beta   90.00
_cell.angle_gamma   90.00
#
_symmetry.space_group_name_H-M   'P 1'
#
loop_
_entity.id
_entity.type
_entity.pdbx_description
1 polymer ?
#
loop_
_entity_poly.entity_id
_entity_poly.type
_entity_poly.pdbx_seq_one_letter_code
_entity_poly.pdbx_strand_id
1 'polypeptide(L)'
;MKAKRFIAGLIACSGMFTGMGLTLPSSTYAATNTATASLSQDPKADEYTVISNAVTENYFLDSTNSKPLAFFTPKNPNGSEDPFPVRLRITTSHLDVGTRKASRWQMFREVTKEPKSVINLSPNYMVGNGETKEYIVVVRPGKLTYLNANKLTGIEGKITGTITIDYIKFKDEEPAAKK
;
A
#
# COMPACT_ATOMS: atom_id res chain seq x y z
N MET A 1 -28.53 -55.73 -9.89
CA MET A 1 -27.15 -55.56 -9.38
C MET A 1 -26.34 -54.71 -10.36
N LYS A 2 -25.80 -53.58 -9.86
CA LYS A 2 -24.63 -52.77 -10.28
C LYS A 2 -24.34 -52.42 -11.77
N ALA A 3 -24.12 -51.11 -11.95
CA ALA A 3 -23.12 -50.40 -12.80
C ALA A 3 -23.41 -50.27 -14.31
N LYS A 4 -23.04 -49.20 -15.04
CA LYS A 4 -22.40 -47.89 -14.79
C LYS A 4 -22.41 -47.10 -16.13
N ARG A 5 -22.60 -45.76 -16.06
CA ARG A 5 -21.95 -44.68 -16.90
C ARG A 5 -22.33 -44.61 -18.39
N PHE A 6 -22.35 -43.49 -19.13
CA PHE A 6 -22.03 -42.06 -18.93
C PHE A 6 -22.73 -41.26 -20.07
N ILE A 7 -23.13 -40.02 -19.81
CA ILE A 7 -23.74 -39.06 -20.77
C ILE A 7 -22.64 -38.26 -21.47
N ALA A 8 -22.78 -38.01 -22.78
CA ALA A 8 -22.65 -36.69 -23.43
C ALA A 8 -22.51 -36.86 -24.96
N GLY A 9 -23.64 -36.80 -25.66
CA GLY A 9 -23.69 -36.72 -27.12
C GLY A 9 -23.62 -35.27 -27.60
N LEU A 10 -22.82 -35.04 -28.65
CA LEU A 10 -22.73 -33.81 -29.44
C LEU A 10 -24.09 -33.27 -29.86
N ILE A 11 -24.25 -31.94 -29.82
CA ILE A 11 -24.84 -31.20 -30.95
C ILE A 11 -24.06 -29.89 -31.12
N ALA A 12 -23.36 -29.77 -32.24
CA ALA A 12 -22.91 -28.52 -32.80
C ALA A 12 -24.08 -27.85 -33.54
N CYS A 13 -24.21 -26.53 -33.49
CA CYS A 13 -24.92 -25.78 -34.52
C CYS A 13 -24.28 -24.41 -34.73
N SER A 14 -23.74 -24.26 -35.92
CA SER A 14 -23.23 -23.09 -36.60
C SER A 14 -24.26 -21.94 -36.63
N GLY A 15 -23.78 -20.72 -36.40
CA GLY A 15 -24.50 -19.49 -36.73
C GLY A 15 -23.50 -18.43 -37.17
N MET A 16 -23.24 -18.36 -38.47
CA MET A 16 -22.51 -17.25 -39.09
C MET A 16 -23.40 -16.00 -39.09
N PHE A 17 -22.86 -14.86 -38.65
CA PHE A 17 -23.29 -13.56 -39.15
C PHE A 17 -22.07 -12.69 -39.43
N THR A 18 -21.96 -12.33 -40.71
CA THR A 18 -20.98 -11.50 -41.38
C THR A 18 -21.04 -10.04 -40.92
N GLY A 19 -19.88 -9.43 -40.71
CA GLY A 19 -19.72 -7.98 -40.61
C GLY A 19 -18.27 -7.61 -40.87
N MET A 20 -18.02 -7.01 -42.04
CA MET A 20 -16.71 -6.48 -42.44
C MET A 20 -16.13 -5.55 -41.38
N GLY A 21 -14.85 -5.78 -41.07
CA GLY A 21 -14.01 -4.85 -40.35
C GLY A 21 -12.57 -5.31 -40.50
N LEU A 22 -11.93 -4.97 -41.62
CA LEU A 22 -10.47 -4.86 -41.68
C LEU A 22 -10.07 -3.71 -40.77
N THR A 23 -10.10 -3.94 -39.46
CA THR A 23 -9.40 -3.09 -38.51
C THR A 23 -8.04 -3.73 -38.35
N LEU A 24 -7.03 -3.06 -38.91
CA LEU A 24 -5.63 -3.24 -38.54
C LEU A 24 -5.57 -3.50 -37.02
N PRO A 25 -4.73 -4.43 -36.52
CA PRO A 25 -4.40 -4.40 -35.10
C PRO A 25 -3.86 -3.00 -34.87
N SER A 26 -4.66 -2.12 -34.24
CA SER A 26 -4.07 -0.93 -33.68
C SER A 26 -3.10 -1.51 -32.69
N SER A 27 -1.82 -1.30 -32.94
CA SER A 27 -0.83 -1.31 -31.89
C SER A 27 -1.30 -0.22 -30.93
N THR A 28 -2.26 -0.55 -30.08
CA THR A 28 -2.27 -0.06 -28.73
C THR A 28 -0.95 -0.58 -28.20
N TYR A 29 0.10 0.21 -28.43
CA TYR A 29 1.12 0.37 -27.42
C TYR A 29 0.33 0.40 -26.13
N ALA A 30 0.37 -0.70 -25.36
CA ALA A 30 0.11 -0.61 -23.95
C ALA A 30 1.07 0.50 -23.54
N ALA A 31 0.52 1.70 -23.34
CA ALA A 31 1.25 2.75 -22.70
C ALA A 31 1.81 2.04 -21.47
N THR A 32 3.12 1.90 -21.44
CA THR A 32 3.88 1.57 -20.26
C THR A 32 3.62 2.75 -19.33
N ASN A 33 2.41 2.80 -18.80
CA ASN A 33 2.18 3.27 -17.46
C ASN A 33 3.00 2.27 -16.65
N THR A 34 4.31 2.55 -16.52
CA THR A 34 4.88 2.69 -15.19
C THR A 34 3.86 3.51 -14.43
N ALA A 35 2.86 2.82 -13.88
CA ALA A 35 1.88 3.43 -13.03
C ALA A 35 2.73 3.96 -11.90
N THR A 36 3.03 5.26 -11.97
CA THR A 36 3.60 6.01 -10.86
C THR A 36 2.69 5.64 -9.71
N ALA A 37 3.17 4.79 -8.79
CA ALA A 37 2.34 4.18 -7.79
C ALA A 37 1.49 5.29 -7.17
N SER A 38 0.18 5.20 -7.38
CA SER A 38 -0.79 6.16 -6.88
C SER A 38 -0.46 6.38 -5.40
N LEU A 39 -0.44 7.64 -4.97
CA LEU A 39 -0.15 8.03 -3.59
C LEU A 39 -1.00 7.16 -2.67
N SER A 40 -0.35 6.16 -2.07
CA SER A 40 -0.94 5.03 -1.36
C SER A 40 -1.80 4.05 -2.14
N GLN A 41 -1.46 2.77 -1.97
CA GLN A 41 -2.31 1.65 -2.35
C GLN A 41 -2.46 0.75 -1.12
N ASP A 42 -3.67 0.22 -0.92
CA ASP A 42 -3.86 -0.94 -0.06
C ASP A 42 -3.12 -2.11 -0.75
N PRO A 43 -2.07 -2.66 -0.14
CA PRO A 43 -1.28 -3.70 -0.78
C PRO A 43 -2.12 -4.96 -0.98
N LYS A 44 -2.01 -5.61 -2.13
CA LYS A 44 -2.32 -7.05 -2.19
C LYS A 44 -1.07 -7.84 -1.79
N ALA A 45 -1.26 -8.83 -0.90
CA ALA A 45 -0.15 -9.56 -0.28
C ALA A 45 0.73 -10.32 -1.29
N ASP A 46 0.24 -10.52 -2.50
CA ASP A 46 0.93 -11.19 -3.61
C ASP A 46 1.68 -10.23 -4.54
N GLU A 47 1.64 -8.92 -4.34
CA GLU A 47 2.27 -7.95 -5.27
C GLU A 47 3.71 -7.60 -4.89
N TYR A 48 4.14 -7.84 -3.64
CA TYR A 48 5.45 -7.42 -3.14
C TYR A 48 6.12 -8.45 -2.22
N THR A 49 7.44 -8.30 -2.02
CA THR A 49 8.24 -9.05 -1.04
C THR A 49 8.91 -8.07 -0.07
N VAL A 50 8.90 -8.40 1.23
CA VAL A 50 9.65 -7.65 2.25
C VAL A 50 11.13 -8.01 2.15
N ILE A 51 11.98 -7.00 1.97
CA ILE A 51 13.43 -7.15 1.84
C ILE A 51 14.08 -7.04 3.22
N SER A 52 13.69 -6.04 4.00
CA SER A 52 14.26 -5.77 5.33
C SER A 52 13.36 -4.82 6.13
N ASN A 53 13.48 -4.90 7.47
CA ASN A 53 12.81 -3.97 8.36
C ASN A 53 13.60 -2.64 8.44
N ALA A 54 12.90 -1.52 8.30
CA ALA A 54 13.47 -0.18 8.49
C ALA A 54 13.27 0.29 9.92
N VAL A 55 12.04 0.19 10.44
CA VAL A 55 11.65 0.62 11.78
C VAL A 55 10.60 -0.32 12.34
N THR A 56 10.67 -0.60 13.64
CA THR A 56 9.57 -1.17 14.42
C THR A 56 9.47 -0.42 15.73
N GLU A 57 8.32 0.20 16.00
CA GLU A 57 8.10 1.01 17.20
C GLU A 57 6.77 0.69 17.86
N ASN A 58 6.78 0.61 19.19
CA ASN A 58 5.56 0.59 19.98
C ASN A 58 5.05 2.02 20.16
N TYR A 59 3.74 2.21 20.12
CA TYR A 59 3.15 3.53 20.30
C TYR A 59 1.96 3.53 21.26
N PHE A 60 1.58 4.73 21.68
CA PHE A 60 0.29 4.98 22.29
C PHE A 60 -0.38 6.25 21.76
N LEU A 61 -1.68 6.18 21.57
CA LEU A 61 -2.57 7.25 21.13
C LEU A 61 -3.65 7.50 22.17
N ASP A 62 -3.55 8.66 22.80
CA ASP A 62 -4.40 9.15 23.88
C ASP A 62 -5.12 10.47 23.51
N SER A 63 -4.62 11.18 22.49
CA SER A 63 -5.11 12.50 22.08
C SER A 63 -5.76 12.50 20.70
N THR A 64 -6.72 13.41 20.51
CA THR A 64 -7.29 13.78 19.21
C THR A 64 -6.38 14.72 18.41
N ASN A 65 -5.34 15.28 19.04
CA ASN A 65 -4.33 16.06 18.36
C ASN A 65 -3.36 15.15 17.62
N SER A 66 -3.00 15.53 16.40
CA SER A 66 -1.99 14.82 15.61
C SER A 66 -0.63 14.94 16.28
N LYS A 67 0.04 13.81 16.51
CA LYS A 67 1.43 13.77 16.99
C LYS A 67 2.29 12.86 16.13
N PRO A 68 3.58 13.19 15.94
CA PRO A 68 4.52 12.29 15.30
C PRO A 68 4.80 11.11 16.23
N LEU A 69 4.74 9.91 15.68
CA LEU A 69 4.86 8.65 16.42
C LEU A 69 6.06 7.81 16.00
N ALA A 70 6.47 7.88 14.74
CA ALA A 70 7.64 7.17 14.23
C ALA A 70 8.42 8.07 13.29
N PHE A 71 9.74 8.01 13.39
CA PHE A 71 10.66 8.80 12.58
C PHE A 71 11.65 7.86 11.90
N PHE A 72 11.90 8.08 10.62
CA PHE A 72 12.90 7.32 9.89
C PHE A 72 13.49 8.14 8.75
N THR A 73 14.78 7.94 8.52
CA THR A 73 15.47 8.46 7.34
C THR A 73 15.69 7.28 6.39
N PRO A 74 14.94 7.18 5.28
CA PRO A 74 15.03 6.06 4.38
C PRO A 74 16.45 5.95 3.82
N LYS A 75 17.03 4.75 3.88
CA LYS A 75 18.28 4.40 3.21
C LYS A 75 17.93 3.66 1.94
N ASN A 76 18.53 4.03 0.81
CA ASN A 76 18.25 3.30 -0.42
C ASN A 76 18.98 1.93 -0.38
N PRO A 77 18.27 0.80 -0.54
CA PRO A 77 18.91 -0.50 -0.66
C PRO A 77 19.81 -0.66 -1.90
N ASN A 78 19.62 0.13 -2.96
CA ASN A 78 20.40 0.06 -4.21
C ASN A 78 21.33 1.27 -4.45
N GLY A 79 21.38 2.23 -3.53
CA GLY A 79 22.22 3.43 -3.64
C GLY A 79 21.71 4.57 -4.54
N SER A 80 20.53 4.46 -5.15
CA SER A 80 19.93 5.54 -5.95
C SER A 80 19.34 6.68 -5.08
N GLU A 81 19.14 7.87 -5.65
CA GLU A 81 18.38 8.96 -5.04
C GLU A 81 16.87 8.92 -5.39
N ASP A 82 16.46 8.00 -6.25
CA ASP A 82 15.09 7.89 -6.73
C ASP A 82 14.11 7.54 -5.60
N PRO A 83 12.85 8.02 -5.66
CA PRO A 83 11.81 7.58 -4.75
C PRO A 83 11.56 6.07 -4.88
N PHE A 84 11.37 5.38 -3.75
CA PHE A 84 11.13 3.95 -3.71
C PHE A 84 9.99 3.59 -2.74
N PRO A 85 9.31 2.45 -2.94
CA PRO A 85 8.20 2.05 -2.08
C PRO A 85 8.68 1.44 -0.75
N VAL A 86 7.94 1.75 0.31
CA VAL A 86 8.02 1.07 1.62
C VAL A 86 6.64 0.58 2.02
N ARG A 87 6.61 -0.54 2.77
CA ARG A 87 5.41 -0.98 3.46
C ARG A 87 5.34 -0.34 4.82
N LEU A 88 4.20 0.24 5.16
CA LEU A 88 3.80 0.65 6.49
C LEU A 88 2.75 -0.33 7.01
N ARG A 89 2.99 -0.95 8.16
CA ARG A 89 2.02 -1.78 8.87
C ARG A 89 1.74 -1.19 10.25
N ILE A 90 0.47 -1.08 10.60
CA ILE A 90 -0.01 -0.52 11.87
C ILE A 90 -0.91 -1.56 12.52
N THR A 91 -0.63 -1.90 13.76
CA THR A 91 -1.51 -2.72 14.61
C THR A 91 -2.12 -1.83 15.68
N THR A 92 -3.40 -2.02 16.01
CA THR A 92 -4.05 -1.35 17.14
C THR A 92 -4.47 -2.38 18.18
N SER A 93 -4.37 -2.02 19.46
CA SER A 93 -4.94 -2.76 20.57
C SER A 93 -6.46 -2.82 20.44
N HIS A 94 -7.07 -3.88 21.00
CA HIS A 94 -8.51 -3.94 21.15
C HIS A 94 -8.93 -3.14 22.40
N LEU A 95 -9.73 -2.11 22.19
CA LEU A 95 -10.45 -1.38 23.23
C LEU A 95 -11.85 -1.99 23.39
N ASP A 96 -12.46 -1.86 24.57
CA ASP A 96 -13.86 -2.24 24.81
C ASP A 96 -14.85 -1.17 24.31
N VAL A 97 -14.59 -0.69 23.09
CA VAL A 97 -15.49 0.13 22.30
C VAL A 97 -15.65 -0.60 20.97
N GLY A 98 -16.84 -0.61 20.37
CA GLY A 98 -17.10 -1.43 19.18
C GLY A 98 -16.09 -1.29 18.02
N THR A 99 -16.27 -2.06 16.94
CA THR A 99 -15.31 -2.19 15.80
C THR A 99 -15.15 -0.95 14.91
N ARG A 100 -15.45 0.25 15.41
CA ARG A 100 -15.36 1.51 14.66
C ARG A 100 -13.91 1.84 14.32
N LYS A 101 -13.73 2.69 13.29
CA LYS A 101 -12.46 3.37 13.04
C LYS A 101 -12.06 4.14 14.30
N ALA A 102 -10.81 3.96 14.72
CA ALA A 102 -10.34 4.44 16.01
C ALA A 102 -9.26 5.52 15.87
N SER A 103 -8.50 5.49 14.78
CA SER A 103 -7.37 6.39 14.56
C SER A 103 -7.21 6.79 13.10
N ARG A 104 -6.61 7.97 12.89
CA ARG A 104 -6.21 8.52 11.60
C ARG A 104 -4.70 8.64 11.55
N TRP A 105 -4.12 8.25 10.42
CA TRP A 105 -2.67 8.19 10.21
C TRP A 105 -2.28 8.89 8.91
N GLN A 106 -1.11 9.53 8.91
CA GLN A 106 -0.60 10.25 7.74
C GLN A 106 0.92 10.35 7.78
N MET A 107 1.58 10.10 6.64
CA MET A 107 3.04 10.16 6.54
C MET A 107 3.50 11.46 5.89
N PHE A 108 4.52 12.07 6.48
CA PHE A 108 5.09 13.34 6.04
C PHE A 108 6.60 13.23 5.84
N ARG A 109 7.13 14.12 5.00
CA ARG A 109 8.57 14.32 4.81
C ARG A 109 8.95 15.75 5.13
N GLU A 110 9.98 15.94 5.94
CA GLU A 110 10.56 17.27 6.15
C GLU A 110 11.31 17.75 4.89
N VAL A 111 11.09 19.01 4.52
CA VAL A 111 11.88 19.70 3.50
C VAL A 111 12.88 20.61 4.21
N THR A 112 14.15 20.44 3.87
CA THR A 112 15.27 21.17 4.48
C THR A 112 15.42 22.63 4.01
N LYS A 113 14.48 23.15 3.20
CA LYS A 113 14.50 24.55 2.75
C LYS A 113 13.68 25.39 3.70
N GLU A 114 14.21 26.53 4.14
CA GLU A 114 13.50 27.46 5.01
C GLU A 114 12.40 28.24 4.27
N PRO A 115 11.23 28.48 4.90
CA PRO A 115 10.80 27.90 6.18
C PRO A 115 10.56 26.39 6.04
N LYS A 116 10.94 25.60 7.07
CA LYS A 116 10.78 24.13 7.09
C LYS A 116 9.37 23.77 6.65
N SER A 117 9.25 23.31 5.42
CA SER A 117 7.98 22.89 4.83
C SER A 117 7.86 21.38 4.92
N VAL A 118 6.63 20.90 5.04
CA VAL A 118 6.35 19.45 5.13
C VAL A 118 5.63 19.04 3.86
N ILE A 119 6.07 17.93 3.26
CA ILE A 119 5.40 17.33 2.11
C ILE A 119 4.61 16.15 2.61
N ASN A 120 3.32 16.15 2.31
CA ASN A 120 2.46 15.01 2.55
C ASN A 120 2.84 13.86 1.58
N LEU A 121 3.18 12.69 2.11
CA LEU A 121 3.51 11.51 1.32
C LEU A 121 2.32 10.57 1.11
N SER A 122 1.26 10.69 1.92
CA SER A 122 0.12 9.77 1.86
C SER A 122 -1.22 10.46 2.12
N PRO A 123 -2.34 9.93 1.63
CA PRO A 123 -3.64 10.32 2.18
C PRO A 123 -3.77 9.88 3.64
N ASN A 124 -4.88 10.29 4.25
CA ASN A 124 -5.27 9.86 5.57
C ASN A 124 -5.68 8.39 5.56
N TYR A 125 -5.05 7.59 6.41
CA TYR A 125 -5.40 6.20 6.61
C TYR A 125 -6.21 6.01 7.89
N MET A 126 -7.28 5.23 7.80
CA MET A 126 -8.20 4.99 8.91
C MET A 126 -8.03 3.56 9.44
N VAL A 127 -7.52 3.44 10.65
CA VAL A 127 -7.27 2.13 11.30
C VAL A 127 -8.33 1.89 12.39
N GLY A 128 -8.97 0.73 12.29
CA GLY A 128 -10.00 0.23 13.21
C GLY A 128 -9.46 -0.10 14.60
N ASN A 129 -10.36 -0.28 15.55
CA ASN A 129 -10.06 -0.86 16.85
C ASN A 129 -9.71 -2.35 16.72
N GLY A 130 -8.58 -2.79 17.33
CA GLY A 130 -8.10 -4.17 17.21
C GLY A 130 -7.69 -4.60 15.80
N GLU A 131 -7.47 -3.66 14.88
CA GLU A 131 -7.19 -3.92 13.47
C GLU A 131 -5.68 -3.92 13.19
N THR A 132 -5.27 -4.72 12.20
CA THR A 132 -3.97 -4.55 11.54
C THR A 132 -4.22 -4.05 10.13
N LYS A 133 -3.57 -2.95 9.76
CA LYS A 133 -3.62 -2.39 8.41
C LYS A 133 -2.22 -2.24 7.83
N GLU A 134 -2.13 -2.46 6.52
CA GLU A 134 -0.92 -2.28 5.73
C GLU A 134 -1.17 -1.26 4.62
N TYR A 135 -0.15 -0.47 4.31
CA TYR A 135 -0.16 0.56 3.28
C TYR A 135 1.19 0.60 2.57
N ILE A 136 1.20 0.87 1.26
CA ILE A 136 2.45 1.15 0.55
C ILE A 136 2.61 2.66 0.36
N VAL A 137 3.77 3.21 0.71
CA VAL A 137 4.10 4.63 0.57
C VAL A 137 5.40 4.80 -0.21
N VAL A 138 5.46 5.77 -1.11
CA VAL A 138 6.69 6.13 -1.83
C VAL A 138 7.46 7.16 -1.02
N VAL A 139 8.72 6.83 -0.68
CA VAL A 139 9.60 7.68 0.12
C VAL A 139 10.85 8.02 -0.66
N ARG A 140 11.59 9.05 -0.23
CA ARG A 140 12.88 9.42 -0.83
C ARG A 140 14.03 9.16 0.14
N PRO A 141 15.15 8.60 -0.32
CA PRO A 141 16.32 8.38 0.52
C PRO A 141 16.89 9.68 1.10
N GLY A 142 17.48 9.58 2.30
CA GLY A 142 18.19 10.68 2.96
C GLY A 142 17.32 11.83 3.48
N LYS A 143 15.99 11.73 3.36
CA LYS A 143 15.06 12.75 3.87
C LYS A 143 14.30 12.22 5.09
N LEU A 144 14.32 12.98 6.19
CA LEU A 144 13.58 12.62 7.39
C LEU A 144 12.09 12.51 7.05
N THR A 145 11.56 11.33 7.30
CA THR A 145 10.16 10.97 7.10
C THR A 145 9.59 10.59 8.45
N TYR A 146 8.36 11.00 8.73
CA TYR A 146 7.71 10.69 9.99
C TYR A 146 6.24 10.38 9.79
N LEU A 147 5.73 9.50 10.66
CA LEU A 147 4.35 9.07 10.66
C LEU A 147 3.62 9.76 11.81
N ASN A 148 2.59 10.52 11.45
CA ASN A 148 1.71 11.17 12.39
C ASN A 148 0.44 10.35 12.58
N ALA A 149 -0.12 10.44 13.78
CA ALA A 149 -1.44 9.91 14.04
C ALA A 149 -2.20 10.67 15.12
N ASN A 150 -3.51 10.51 15.11
CA ASN A 150 -4.39 10.94 16.18
C ASN A 150 -5.51 9.92 16.40
N LYS A 151 -6.04 9.94 17.62
CA LYS A 151 -7.29 9.28 17.96
C LYS A 151 -8.46 10.03 17.31
N LEU A 152 -9.50 9.32 16.90
CA LEU A 152 -10.73 9.95 16.41
C LEU A 152 -11.60 10.41 17.59
N THR A 153 -12.36 11.48 17.37
CA THR A 153 -13.31 11.99 18.37
C THR A 153 -14.35 10.91 18.71
N GLY A 154 -14.68 10.77 19.99
CA GLY A 154 -15.63 9.76 20.48
C GLY A 154 -15.04 8.38 20.75
N ILE A 155 -13.71 8.22 20.64
CA ILE A 155 -13.02 7.00 21.09
C ILE A 155 -12.48 7.22 22.49
N GLU A 156 -13.03 6.50 23.46
CA GLU A 156 -12.56 6.51 24.84
C GLU A 156 -11.37 5.56 25.02
N GLY A 157 -10.53 5.85 26.01
CA GLY A 157 -9.33 5.05 26.29
C GLY A 157 -8.10 5.41 25.45
N LYS A 158 -7.07 4.60 25.66
CA LYS A 158 -5.72 4.73 25.08
C LYS A 158 -5.51 3.59 24.10
N ILE A 159 -5.35 3.92 22.82
CA ILE A 159 -5.00 2.93 21.78
C ILE A 159 -3.50 2.68 21.87
N THR A 160 -3.08 1.43 21.98
CA THR A 160 -1.66 1.04 21.88
C THR A 160 -1.46 0.18 20.64
N GLY A 161 -0.21 -0.09 20.27
CA GLY A 161 0.07 -0.94 19.12
C GLY A 161 1.50 -0.83 18.62
N THR A 162 1.73 -1.36 17.43
CA THR A 162 3.04 -1.36 16.76
C THR A 162 2.95 -0.69 15.40
N ILE A 163 3.94 0.13 15.08
CA ILE A 163 4.23 0.62 13.74
C ILE A 163 5.40 -0.21 13.21
N THR A 164 5.27 -0.76 12.00
CA THR A 164 6.36 -1.41 11.28
C THR A 164 6.52 -0.72 9.93
N ILE A 165 7.74 -0.31 9.58
CA ILE A 165 8.08 0.22 8.26
C ILE A 165 9.13 -0.71 7.67
N ASP A 166 8.87 -1.22 6.46
CA ASP A 166 9.73 -2.19 5.80
C ASP A 166 10.07 -1.76 4.37
N TYR A 167 11.29 -2.07 3.95
CA TYR A 167 11.68 -1.98 2.55
C TYR A 167 11.07 -3.15 1.79
N ILE A 168 10.47 -2.85 0.65
CA ILE A 168 9.81 -3.85 -0.19
C ILE A 168 10.31 -3.80 -1.64
N LYS A 169 10.13 -4.90 -2.35
CA LYS A 169 10.30 -4.99 -3.81
C LYS A 169 9.01 -5.53 -4.43
N PHE A 170 8.52 -4.91 -5.50
CA PHE A 170 7.42 -5.45 -6.30
C PHE A 170 7.90 -6.62 -7.17
N LYS A 171 7.05 -7.62 -7.39
CA LYS A 171 7.43 -8.85 -8.12
C LYS A 171 7.82 -8.61 -9.58
N ASP A 172 7.29 -7.57 -10.22
CA ASP A 172 7.43 -7.31 -11.66
C ASP A 172 8.45 -6.20 -12.03
N GLU A 173 9.32 -5.79 -11.10
CA GLU A 173 10.47 -4.94 -11.48
C GLU A 173 11.53 -5.79 -12.19
N GLU A 174 11.35 -6.01 -13.49
CA GLU A 174 12.43 -6.42 -14.38
C GLU A 174 13.59 -5.42 -14.25
N PRO A 175 14.85 -5.89 -14.19
CA PRO A 175 15.99 -4.98 -14.19
C PRO A 175 15.94 -4.16 -15.49
N ALA A 176 15.81 -2.84 -15.36
CA ALA A 176 15.84 -1.95 -16.50
C ALA A 176 17.09 -2.25 -17.33
N ALA A 177 16.89 -2.79 -18.53
CA ALA A 177 17.96 -3.02 -19.48
C ALA A 177 18.64 -1.67 -19.73
N LYS A 178 19.92 -1.58 -19.37
CA LYS A 178 20.76 -0.42 -19.68
C LYS A 178 20.70 -0.19 -21.20
N LYS A 179 20.16 0.95 -21.61
CA LYS A 179 20.36 1.47 -22.98
C LYS A 179 21.68 2.22 -23.04
#